data_AF-A0A939NQB8-F1
#
_entry.id   AF-A0A939NQB8-F1
#
_cell.length_a   1.000
_cell.length_b   1.000
_cell.length_c   1.000
_cell.angle_alpha   90.00
_cell.angle_beta   90.00
_cell.angle_gamma   90.00
#
_symmetry.space_group_name_H-M   'P 1'
#
loop_
_entity.id
_entity.type
_entity.pdbx_description
1 polymer ?
#
loop_
_entity_poly.entity_id
_entity_poly.type
_entity_poly.pdbx_seq_one_letter_code
_entity_poly.pdbx_strand_id
1 'polypeptide(L)'
;MKVYGRFARIKALLAQAGLLDAALMMSEATLPGEQCWRRLREVSDDQPLPYFSTIWLTNSGRRNESGEIAEAAFVWGWRPLFC
;
A
#
# COMPACT_ATOMS: atom_id res chain seq x y z
N MET A 1 -11.10 -3.78 -1.37
CA MET A 1 -11.78 -2.91 -0.37
C MET A 1 -11.34 -1.48 -0.64
N LYS A 2 -12.24 -0.49 -0.61
CA LYS A 2 -11.91 0.92 -0.91
C LYS A 2 -11.15 1.54 0.27
N VAL A 3 -9.96 2.10 -0.01
CA VAL A 3 -9.06 2.68 1.02
C VAL A 3 -9.52 4.08 1.45
N TYR A 4 -10.17 4.81 0.54
CA TYR A 4 -10.67 6.16 0.80
C TYR A 4 -11.68 6.18 1.96
N GLY A 5 -11.53 7.14 2.88
CA GLY A 5 -12.37 7.30 4.08
C GLY A 5 -12.07 6.36 5.24
N ARG A 6 -11.20 5.36 5.07
CA ARG A 6 -10.79 4.43 6.15
C ARG A 6 -9.27 4.37 6.34
N PHE A 7 -8.55 5.31 5.75
CA PHE A 7 -7.09 5.28 5.69
C PHE A 7 -6.44 5.23 7.08
N ALA A 8 -6.79 6.16 7.97
CA ALA A 8 -6.31 6.19 9.35
C ALA A 8 -6.55 4.85 10.07
N ARG A 9 -7.73 4.24 9.87
CA ARG A 9 -8.07 2.94 10.47
C ARG A 9 -7.23 1.80 9.91
N ILE A 10 -7.04 1.75 8.59
CA ILE A 10 -6.20 0.74 7.93
C ILE A 10 -4.74 0.89 8.39
N LYS A 11 -4.24 2.13 8.44
CA LYS A 11 -2.88 2.44 8.89
C LYS A 11 -2.67 2.05 10.37
N ALA A 12 -3.64 2.33 11.25
CA ALA A 12 -3.60 1.89 12.64
C ALA A 12 -3.60 0.37 12.78
N LEU A 13 -4.37 -0.36 11.97
CA LEU A 13 -4.37 -1.83 11.95
C LEU A 13 -3.03 -2.39 11.45
N LEU A 14 -2.43 -1.78 10.42
CA LEU A 14 -1.10 -2.15 9.93
C LEU A 14 -0.01 -1.87 10.97
N ALA A 15 -0.14 -0.77 11.72
CA ALA A 15 0.76 -0.43 12.83
C ALA A 15 0.69 -1.47 13.94
N GLN A 16 -0.53 -1.84 14.38
CA GLN A 16 -0.76 -2.89 15.38
C GLN A 16 -0.23 -4.25 14.93
N ALA A 17 -0.39 -4.55 13.64
CA ALA A 17 0.14 -5.76 13.05
C ALA A 17 1.66 -5.74 12.85
N GLY A 18 2.37 -4.63 13.11
CA GLY A 18 3.81 -4.49 12.84
C GLY A 18 4.16 -4.56 11.34
N LEU A 19 3.21 -4.28 10.46
CA LEU A 19 3.35 -4.33 9.00
C LEU A 19 3.46 -2.94 8.37
N LEU A 20 3.34 -1.88 9.15
CA LEU A 20 3.31 -0.51 8.64
C LEU A 20 4.60 -0.11 7.91
N ASP A 21 5.76 -0.59 8.39
CA ASP A 21 7.06 -0.32 7.76
C ASP A 21 7.28 -1.11 6.47
N ALA A 22 6.54 -2.20 6.32
CA ALA A 22 6.56 -3.03 5.13
C ALA A 22 5.50 -2.58 4.10
N ALA A 23 4.67 -1.58 4.43
CA ALA A 23 3.59 -1.10 3.59
C ALA A 23 3.99 0.10 2.73
N LEU A 24 3.58 0.08 1.47
CA LEU A 24 3.64 1.20 0.54
C LEU A 24 2.24 1.52 0.00
N MET A 25 2.05 2.71 -0.53
CA MET A 25 0.80 3.10 -1.16
C MET A 25 1.08 3.73 -2.51
N MET A 26 0.13 3.54 -3.42
CA MET A 26 0.07 4.26 -4.67
C MET A 26 -1.33 4.78 -4.92
N SER A 27 -1.46 6.03 -5.36
CA SER A 27 -2.71 6.58 -5.86
C SER A 27 -2.60 6.90 -7.34
N GLU A 28 -3.72 6.77 -8.05
CA GLU A 28 -3.87 7.16 -9.44
C GLU A 28 -2.83 6.49 -10.35
N ALA A 29 -2.61 5.19 -10.15
CA ALA A 29 -1.69 4.38 -10.94
C ALA A 29 -1.91 4.56 -12.43
N THR A 30 -0.86 4.89 -13.19
CA THR A 30 -0.90 5.12 -14.65
C THR A 30 -1.76 6.30 -15.09
N LEU A 31 -2.20 7.15 -14.16
CA LEU A 31 -2.93 8.39 -14.44
C LEU A 31 -2.02 9.61 -14.22
N PRO A 32 -2.37 10.79 -14.77
CA PRO A 32 -1.55 12.01 -14.62
C PRO A 32 -1.33 12.47 -13.17
N GLY A 33 -2.19 12.06 -12.23
CA GLY A 33 -2.09 12.37 -10.80
C GLY A 33 -1.37 11.31 -9.96
N GLU A 34 -0.60 10.42 -10.59
CA GLU A 34 0.10 9.33 -9.91
C GLU A 34 0.94 9.83 -8.73
N GLN A 35 0.71 9.23 -7.55
CA GLN A 35 1.54 9.47 -6.37
C GLN A 35 1.92 8.13 -5.76
N CYS A 36 3.20 7.97 -5.43
CA CYS A 36 3.75 6.79 -4.78
C CYS A 36 4.36 7.16 -3.44
N TRP A 37 3.93 6.48 -2.38
CA TRP A 37 4.50 6.56 -1.04
C TRP A 37 5.15 5.24 -0.69
N ARG A 38 6.49 5.20 -0.77
CA ARG A 38 7.29 4.00 -0.46
C ARG A 38 7.17 3.56 1.00
N ARG A 39 6.86 4.48 1.91
CA ARG A 39 6.68 4.22 3.33
C ARG A 39 5.35 4.77 3.78
N LEU A 40 4.39 3.87 4.03
CA LEU A 40 3.05 4.25 4.47
C LEU A 40 3.05 5.00 5.81
N ARG A 41 4.06 4.74 6.66
CA ARG A 41 4.25 5.43 7.94
C ARG A 41 4.32 6.95 7.80
N GLU A 42 4.96 7.45 6.75
CA GLU A 42 5.27 8.87 6.56
C GLU A 42 4.08 9.67 6.01
N VAL A 43 3.04 8.98 5.52
CA VAL A 43 1.82 9.60 4.98
C VAL A 43 0.91 10.04 6.11
N SER A 44 0.46 11.30 6.12
CA SER A 44 -0.47 11.80 7.15
C SER A 44 -1.80 11.03 7.14
N ASP A 45 -2.40 10.82 8.30
CA ASP A 45 -3.70 10.14 8.44
C ASP A 45 -4.84 10.93 7.77
N ASP A 46 -4.68 12.24 7.68
CA ASP A 46 -5.60 13.18 7.02
C ASP A 46 -5.30 13.37 5.53
N GLN A 47 -4.36 12.61 4.96
CA GLN A 47 -4.02 12.70 3.54
C GLN A 47 -5.28 12.45 2.70
N PRO A 48 -5.71 13.42 1.87
CA PRO A 48 -6.81 13.18 0.95
C PRO A 48 -6.38 12.11 -0.06
N LEU A 49 -7.08 10.97 -0.04
CA LEU A 49 -6.80 9.86 -0.95
C LEU A 49 -7.77 9.89 -2.13
N PRO A 50 -7.26 9.91 -3.38
CA PRO A 50 -8.06 9.73 -4.56
C PRO A 50 -8.83 8.40 -4.53
N TYR A 51 -9.92 8.33 -5.29
CA TYR A 51 -10.76 7.14 -5.38
C TYR A 51 -9.96 5.88 -5.77
N PHE A 52 -9.00 6.04 -6.69
CA PHE A 52 -8.07 5.00 -7.10
C PHE A 52 -6.81 5.03 -6.23
N SER A 53 -6.91 4.52 -5.00
CA SER A 53 -5.75 4.36 -4.09
C SER A 53 -5.59 2.91 -3.66
N THR A 54 -4.37 2.41 -3.74
CA THR A 54 -4.01 1.02 -3.44
C THR A 54 -2.87 0.99 -2.41
N ILE A 55 -3.05 0.22 -1.34
CA ILE A 55 -2.00 -0.08 -0.36
C ILE A 55 -1.44 -1.46 -0.67
N TRP A 56 -0.12 -1.55 -0.68
CA TRP A 56 0.63 -2.76 -0.91
C TRP A 56 1.43 -3.11 0.33
N LEU A 57 1.55 -4.40 0.62
CA LEU A 57 2.43 -4.92 1.65
C LEU A 57 3.59 -5.62 0.96
N THR A 58 4.80 -5.15 1.25
CA THR A 58 6.04 -5.79 0.80
C THR A 58 6.46 -6.82 1.85
N ASN A 59 7.12 -7.90 1.42
CA ASN A 59 7.60 -8.92 2.35
C ASN A 59 8.93 -8.55 3.03
N SER A 60 9.35 -7.28 2.97
CA SER A 60 10.69 -6.86 3.41
C SER A 60 10.93 -6.98 4.91
N GLY A 61 9.88 -7.13 5.73
CA GLY A 61 9.96 -7.16 7.20
C GLY A 61 9.40 -8.40 7.90
N ARG A 62 8.81 -9.37 7.20
CA ARG A 62 8.34 -10.64 7.80
C ARG A 62 8.69 -11.81 6.91
N ARG A 63 9.77 -12.51 7.21
CA ARG A 63 9.98 -13.87 6.70
C ARG A 63 8.99 -14.80 7.40
N ASN A 64 7.71 -14.79 6.99
CA ASN A 64 6.78 -15.87 7.29
C ASN A 64 6.38 -16.55 5.97
N GLU A 65 6.34 -17.87 6.04
CA GLU A 65 6.37 -18.89 5.00
C GLU A 65 5.12 -19.00 4.08
N SER A 66 4.33 -17.93 3.97
CA SER A 66 3.11 -17.92 3.14
C SER A 66 3.15 -16.72 2.18
N GLY A 67 3.87 -16.88 1.07
CA GLY A 67 4.08 -15.86 0.02
C GLY A 67 2.85 -15.47 -0.80
N GLU A 68 1.64 -15.60 -0.25
CA GLU A 68 0.37 -15.52 -0.97
C GLU A 68 0.00 -14.08 -1.42
N ILE A 69 0.50 -13.06 -0.70
CA ILE A 69 0.23 -11.64 -1.03
C ILE A 69 1.09 -11.08 -2.18
N ALA A 70 2.25 -11.69 -2.47
CA ALA A 70 3.09 -11.26 -3.60
C ALA A 70 2.51 -11.71 -4.95
N GLU A 71 1.83 -12.86 -4.99
CA GLU A 71 1.16 -13.34 -6.20
C GLU A 71 -0.01 -12.45 -6.60
N ALA A 72 -0.72 -11.84 -5.64
CA ALA A 72 -1.76 -10.86 -5.96
C ALA A 72 -1.23 -9.63 -6.70
N ALA A 73 0.07 -9.28 -6.60
CA ALA A 73 0.67 -8.23 -7.42
C ALA A 73 0.91 -8.70 -8.87
N PHE A 74 1.39 -9.94 -9.01
CA PHE A 74 1.75 -10.55 -10.28
C PHE A 74 0.53 -10.92 -11.14
N VAL A 75 -0.54 -11.41 -10.51
CA VAL A 75 -1.79 -11.81 -11.19
C VAL A 75 -2.48 -10.64 -11.89
N TRP A 76 -2.25 -9.40 -11.46
CA TRP A 76 -2.79 -8.19 -12.12
C TRP A 76 -1.79 -7.53 -13.09
N GLY A 77 -0.67 -8.21 -13.44
CA GLY A 77 0.25 -7.76 -14.48
C GLY A 77 1.07 -6.50 -14.16
N TRP A 78 1.13 -6.10 -12.89
CA TRP A 78 1.70 -4.82 -12.51
C TRP A 78 3.15 -4.94 -12.03
N ARG A 79 4.09 -4.36 -12.79
CA ARG A 79 5.51 -4.25 -12.40
C ARG A 79 5.74 -2.88 -11.75
N PRO A 80 6.24 -2.81 -10.50
CA PRO A 80 6.69 -1.57 -9.90
C PRO A 80 8.05 -1.23 -10.53
N LEU A 81 8.04 -0.67 -11.74
CA LEU A 81 9.25 -0.18 -12.41
C LEU A 81 9.38 1.35 -12.34
N PHE A 82 8.36 2.04 -11.82
CA PHE A 82 8.32 3.51 -11.75
C PHE A 82 8.32 4.08 -10.33
N CYS A 83 8.48 3.24 -9.31
CA CYS A 83 8.78 3.62 -7.94
C CYS A 83 9.88 2.67 -7.40
#